data_AF-R6MRY5-F1
#
_entry.id   AF-R6MRY5-F1
#
_cell.length_a   1.000
_cell.length_b   1.000
_cell.length_c   1.000
_cell.angle_alpha   90.00
_cell.angle_beta   90.00
_cell.angle_gamma   90.00
#
_symmetry.space_group_name_H-M   'P 1'
#
loop_
_entity.id
_entity.type
_entity.pdbx_description
1 polymer ?
#
loop_
_entity_poly.entity_id
_entity_poly.type
_entity_poly.pdbx_seq_one_letter_code
_entity_poly.pdbx_strand_id
1 'polypeptide(L)'
;MKKIFTALCCCAALAACTQLSAQEPPYLLQTRGGELAYYDAQSAQWHPTGCREEALSNEADRAALRCGLPLYSREALTRALEDFCS
;
A
#
# COMPACT_ATOMS: atom_id res chain seq x y z
N MET A 1 17.29 26.61 -47.54
CA MET A 1 16.79 25.44 -48.30
C MET A 1 16.76 24.23 -47.37
N LYS A 2 15.68 23.42 -47.43
CA LYS A 2 15.36 22.15 -46.71
C LYS A 2 15.02 22.34 -45.21
N LYS A 3 13.74 22.42 -44.78
CA LYS A 3 12.68 21.36 -44.64
C LYS A 3 13.20 20.22 -43.74
N ILE A 4 12.56 19.68 -42.71
CA ILE A 4 11.18 19.17 -42.46
C ILE A 4 11.16 18.94 -40.89
N PHE A 5 10.11 19.16 -40.09
CA PHE A 5 9.06 18.17 -39.81
C PHE A 5 7.95 18.75 -38.92
N THR A 6 6.76 18.60 -39.45
CA THR A 6 5.43 18.51 -38.86
C THR A 6 5.38 17.68 -37.57
N ALA A 7 4.71 18.20 -36.53
CA ALA A 7 3.90 17.44 -35.58
C ALA A 7 2.91 18.42 -34.93
N LEU A 8 1.74 18.61 -35.55
CA LEU A 8 0.47 18.05 -35.07
C LEU A 8 0.25 18.34 -33.58
N CYS A 9 -0.52 19.39 -33.27
CA CYS A 9 -1.94 19.24 -32.94
C CYS A 9 -2.18 18.10 -31.94
N CYS A 10 -2.09 18.41 -30.65
CA CYS A 10 -2.89 17.78 -29.58
C CYS A 10 -2.66 18.51 -28.24
N CYS A 11 -2.76 19.84 -28.19
CA CYS A 11 -2.64 20.61 -26.94
C CYS A 11 -3.99 20.89 -26.25
N ALA A 12 -5.06 20.17 -26.59
CA ALA A 12 -6.38 20.46 -26.04
C ALA A 12 -7.23 19.19 -25.90
N ALA A 13 -6.93 18.34 -24.92
CA ALA A 13 -7.92 17.48 -24.25
C ALA A 13 -7.25 16.53 -23.23
N LEU A 14 -6.64 17.04 -22.16
CA LEU A 14 -6.36 16.21 -20.97
C LEU A 14 -6.15 17.09 -19.72
N ALA A 15 -6.95 18.15 -19.59
CA ALA A 15 -7.08 18.93 -18.35
C ALA A 15 -8.26 18.38 -17.53
N ALA A 16 -8.25 17.08 -17.24
CA ALA A 16 -9.19 16.44 -16.32
C ALA A 16 -8.64 15.10 -15.80
N CYS A 17 -7.34 15.02 -15.53
CA CYS A 17 -6.87 14.06 -14.54
C CYS A 17 -7.23 14.66 -13.18
N THR A 18 -8.45 14.34 -12.74
CA THR A 18 -8.90 14.45 -11.35
C THR A 18 -7.70 14.25 -10.44
N GLN A 19 -7.40 15.26 -9.62
CA GLN A 19 -6.50 15.12 -8.50
C GLN A 19 -7.14 14.13 -7.53
N LEU A 20 -7.03 12.84 -7.83
CA LEU A 20 -7.18 11.80 -6.84
C LEU A 20 -6.02 12.06 -5.90
N SER A 21 -6.27 12.85 -4.86
CA SER A 21 -5.37 12.96 -3.74
C SER A 21 -5.23 11.53 -3.23
N ALA A 22 -4.18 10.85 -3.68
CA ALA A 22 -3.83 9.53 -3.24
C ALA A 22 -3.40 9.73 -1.79
N GLN A 23 -4.38 9.71 -0.90
CA GLN A 23 -4.13 9.79 0.52
C GLN A 23 -3.18 8.65 0.85
N GLU A 24 -1.99 8.97 1.38
CA GLU A 24 -1.06 7.94 1.80
C GLU A 24 -1.70 7.14 2.94
N PRO A 25 -1.58 5.80 2.92
CA PRO A 25 -2.15 4.98 3.97
C PRO A 25 -1.44 5.29 5.31
N PRO A 26 -2.17 5.65 6.37
CA PRO A 26 -1.60 5.90 7.69
C PRO A 26 -0.96 4.65 8.32
N TYR A 27 -1.32 3.45 7.85
CA TYR A 27 -0.72 2.21 8.33
C TYR A 27 -0.39 1.26 7.18
N LEU A 28 0.67 0.46 7.37
CA LEU A 28 1.06 -0.61 6.46
C LEU A 28 1.32 -1.87 7.26
N LEU A 29 0.53 -2.93 7.05
CA LEU A 29 0.75 -4.22 7.69
C LEU A 29 1.60 -5.12 6.77
N GLN A 30 2.70 -5.66 7.28
CA GLN A 30 3.64 -6.43 6.47
C GLN A 30 4.34 -7.52 7.30
N THR A 31 4.73 -8.61 6.65
CA THR A 31 5.69 -9.55 7.23
C THR A 31 7.10 -9.00 7.18
N ARG A 32 7.80 -8.98 8.31
CA ARG A 32 9.20 -8.59 8.44
C ARG A 32 9.93 -9.59 9.33
N GLY A 33 10.96 -10.23 8.79
CA GLY A 33 11.75 -11.22 9.55
C GLY A 33 10.95 -12.45 10.01
N GLY A 34 9.91 -12.83 9.27
CA GLY A 34 9.01 -13.95 9.62
C GLY A 34 7.95 -13.61 10.66
N GLU A 35 7.81 -12.33 11.04
CA GLU A 35 6.79 -11.85 11.97
C GLU A 35 5.93 -10.78 11.30
N LEU A 36 4.64 -10.72 11.63
CA LEU A 36 3.77 -9.62 11.22
C LEU A 36 4.13 -8.37 12.03
N ALA A 37 4.28 -7.25 11.33
CA ALA A 37 4.50 -5.94 11.93
C ALA A 37 3.69 -4.90 11.16
N TYR A 38 3.21 -3.87 11.84
CA TYR A 38 2.60 -2.73 11.17
C TYR A 38 3.45 -1.47 11.30
N TYR A 39 3.51 -0.68 10.24
CA TYR A 39 4.04 0.67 10.27
C TYR A 39 2.92 1.65 10.65
N ASP A 40 3.22 2.60 11.53
CA ASP A 40 2.36 3.75 11.82
C ASP A 40 3.03 5.02 11.28
N ALA A 41 2.38 5.65 10.29
CA ALA A 41 2.90 6.84 9.64
C ALA A 41 2.89 8.09 10.54
N GLN A 42 2.10 8.10 11.61
CA GLN A 42 2.06 9.22 12.57
C GLN A 42 3.32 9.22 13.46
N SER A 43 3.73 8.04 13.93
CA SER A 43 4.94 7.86 14.75
C SER A 43 6.19 7.58 13.92
N ALA A 44 6.03 7.27 12.63
CA ALA A 44 7.07 6.81 11.72
C ALA A 44 7.82 5.57 12.23
N GLN A 45 7.10 4.65 12.89
CA GLN A 45 7.67 3.47 13.53
C GLN A 45 7.01 2.18 13.07
N TRP A 46 7.80 1.11 13.12
CA TRP A 46 7.33 -0.26 12.97
C TRP A 46 7.02 -0.86 14.33
N HIS A 47 5.87 -1.51 14.42
CA HIS A 47 5.36 -2.14 15.62
C HIS A 47 5.25 -3.66 15.38
N PRO A 48 6.09 -4.48 16.05
CA PRO A 48 5.95 -5.93 16.01
C PRO A 48 4.65 -6.36 16.69
N THR A 49 4.02 -7.41 16.17
CA THR A 49 2.74 -7.92 16.69
C THR A 49 2.92 -9.17 17.55
N GLY A 50 4.07 -9.84 17.47
CA GLY A 50 4.33 -11.16 18.05
C GLY A 50 3.80 -12.32 17.20
N CYS A 51 3.01 -12.04 16.15
CA CYS A 51 2.39 -13.06 15.32
C CYS A 51 3.36 -13.54 14.24
N ARG A 52 3.58 -14.84 14.22
CA ARG A 52 4.46 -15.51 13.25
C ARG A 52 3.75 -15.65 11.91
N GLU A 53 4.45 -15.41 10.82
CA GLU A 53 3.90 -15.61 9.46
C GLU A 53 3.44 -17.06 9.26
N GLU A 54 4.14 -18.01 9.87
CA GLU A 54 3.83 -19.43 9.79
C GLU A 54 2.49 -19.81 10.46
N ALA A 55 1.95 -18.93 11.33
CA ALA A 55 0.64 -19.13 11.94
C ALA A 55 -0.51 -18.85 10.96
N LEU A 56 -0.24 -18.12 9.87
CA LEU A 56 -1.24 -17.83 8.84
C LEU A 56 -1.60 -19.12 8.10
N SER A 57 -2.89 -19.39 8.04
CA SER A 57 -3.44 -20.64 7.49
C SER A 57 -3.40 -20.70 5.95
N ASN A 58 -3.32 -19.55 5.27
CA ASN A 58 -3.44 -19.44 3.81
C ASN A 58 -2.23 -18.75 3.16
N GLU A 59 -1.77 -19.27 2.02
CA GLU A 59 -0.66 -18.67 1.24
C GLU A 59 -1.05 -17.32 0.61
N ALA A 60 -2.31 -17.11 0.25
CA ALA A 60 -2.73 -15.84 -0.33
C ALA A 60 -2.55 -14.68 0.66
N ASP A 61 -2.85 -14.91 1.94
CA ASP A 61 -2.69 -13.92 3.00
C ASP A 61 -1.21 -13.67 3.28
N ARG A 62 -0.40 -14.74 3.34
CA ARG A 62 1.06 -14.62 3.43
C ARG A 62 1.64 -13.80 2.27
N ALA A 63 1.20 -14.07 1.04
CA ALA A 63 1.64 -13.33 -0.14
C ALA A 63 1.23 -11.85 -0.07
N ALA A 64 -0.01 -11.56 0.33
CA ALA A 64 -0.48 -10.18 0.51
C ALA A 64 0.36 -9.44 1.57
N LEU A 65 0.63 -10.07 2.71
CA LEU A 65 1.43 -9.50 3.79
C LEU A 65 2.91 -9.36 3.45
N ARG A 66 3.48 -10.19 2.58
CA ARG A 66 4.83 -9.97 2.04
C ARG A 66 4.89 -8.74 1.14
N CYS A 67 3.85 -8.52 0.32
CA CYS A 67 3.72 -7.34 -0.54
C CYS A 67 3.39 -6.05 0.23
N GLY A 68 2.83 -6.18 1.44
CA GLY A 68 2.41 -5.06 2.27
C GLY A 68 0.93 -4.70 2.02
N LEU A 69 0.16 -4.68 3.09
CA LEU A 69 -1.27 -4.38 3.09
C LEU A 69 -1.49 -2.94 3.58
N PRO A 70 -1.87 -1.98 2.71
CA PRO A 70 -2.17 -0.62 3.11
C PRO A 70 -3.50 -0.55 3.86
N LEU A 71 -3.53 0.21 4.96
CA LEU A 71 -4.69 0.33 5.84
C LEU A 71 -4.99 1.80 6.12
N TYR A 72 -6.24 2.20 5.87
CA TYR A 72 -6.66 3.60 5.81
C TYR A 72 -7.28 4.15 7.09
N SER A 73 -7.46 3.31 8.11
CA SER A 73 -7.97 3.72 9.41
C SER A 73 -7.46 2.80 10.51
N ARG A 74 -7.61 3.25 11.76
CA ARG A 74 -7.25 2.46 12.94
C ARG A 74 -8.13 1.22 13.05
N GLU A 75 -9.41 1.32 12.70
CA GLU A 75 -10.36 0.22 12.72
C GLU A 75 -10.00 -0.85 11.68
N ALA A 76 -9.54 -0.44 10.48
CA ALA A 76 -9.05 -1.37 9.47
C ALA A 76 -7.81 -2.13 9.96
N LEU A 77 -6.89 -1.44 10.64
CA LEU A 77 -5.74 -2.07 11.29
C LEU A 77 -6.17 -3.06 12.38
N THR A 78 -7.04 -2.65 13.29
CA THR A 78 -7.53 -3.54 14.36
C THR A 78 -8.17 -4.80 13.78
N ARG A 79 -9.04 -4.68 12.79
CA ARG A 79 -9.67 -5.85 12.14
C ARG A 79 -8.65 -6.75 11.45
N ALA A 80 -7.68 -6.17 10.74
CA ALA A 80 -6.64 -6.97 10.10
C ALA A 80 -5.79 -7.72 11.12
N LEU A 81 -5.46 -7.08 12.25
CA LEU A 81 -4.76 -7.75 13.35
C LEU A 81 -5.62 -8.85 13.96
N GLU A 82 -6.90 -8.62 14.23
CA GLU A 82 -7.81 -9.66 14.71
C GLU A 82 -7.90 -10.85 13.73
N ASP A 83 -7.95 -10.60 12.42
CA ASP A 83 -8.04 -11.66 11.41
C ASP A 83 -6.75 -12.50 11.32
N PHE A 84 -5.58 -11.84 11.36
CA PHE A 84 -4.29 -12.48 11.14
C PHE A 84 -3.56 -12.97 12.40
N CYS A 85 -3.91 -12.46 13.59
CA CYS A 85 -3.24 -12.74 14.86
C CYS A 85 -4.09 -13.51 15.89
N SER A 86 -5.28 -13.99 15.51
CA SER A 86 -6.15 -14.79 16.40
C SER A 86 -5.67 -16.23 16.61
#